data_AF-U5S1X4-F1
#
_entry.id   AF-U5S1X4-F1
#
_cell.length_a   1.000
_cell.length_b   1.000
_cell.length_c   1.000
_cell.angle_alpha   90.00
_cell.angle_beta   90.00
_cell.angle_gamma   90.00
#
_symmetry.space_group_name_H-M   'P 1'
#
loop_
_entity.id
_entity.type
_entity.pdbx_description
1 polymer ?
#
loop_
_entity_poly.entity_id
_entity_poly.type
_entity_poly.pdbx_seq_one_letter_code
_entity_poly.pdbx_strand_id
1 'polypeptide(L)'
;MKALGITGAGIGTAAAASTTFKDIDGMITSGAAPKKPWWVKEADKATVEFDWSQIERFDARKVMNSPMGPPQWVSTEEWANVEKVAADNQANWIKEGKPGYTLRDHALYRGAMGGEGSPGVTSYTWLGPQKSPTPEKLGTTAWQGTPEENTAMLRSALRFFGAADIGVVELDENVKKLVYTYPRVAPYKRYEFEAVDKGYEDDEKWVIPSTKKLYVVSIVSQSSIDGYTTTPSWIQRAASDNTVRLNSGILAATQEFLRTLGYQGLAGHERNAIGPAPAFATLAGLGELCRNTQVLTPDYGLMVRSVRLITDLPLAPTKPIDAGIWRFCHDCAKCAEACVSQAIPHDKEPSWDIPGGWNNPGKKVWYVNAVKCQSTREMLTRDCGLCMTACVYTKKDYAGIHKVVKGTISSTGVFN
;
A
#
# COMPACT_ATOMS: atom_id res chain seq x y z
N MET A 1 17.49 9.79 -74.53
CA MET A 1 18.44 8.99 -75.33
C MET A 1 18.80 7.73 -74.56
N LYS A 2 18.68 6.57 -75.22
CA LYS A 2 19.31 5.23 -75.03
C LYS A 2 20.11 4.99 -73.73
N ALA A 3 19.66 4.03 -72.90
CA ALA A 3 20.14 2.62 -72.80
C ALA A 3 21.37 2.50 -71.87
N LEU A 4 21.49 1.59 -70.91
CA LEU A 4 21.41 0.12 -70.95
C LEU A 4 21.26 -0.44 -69.53
N GLY A 5 20.58 -1.57 -69.41
CA GLY A 5 20.53 -2.36 -68.18
C GLY A 5 21.81 -3.18 -67.95
N ILE A 6 22.05 -3.46 -66.67
CA ILE A 6 22.83 -4.63 -66.22
C ILE A 6 21.94 -5.38 -65.22
N THR A 7 21.40 -6.50 -65.67
CA THR A 7 20.89 -7.60 -64.86
C THR A 7 22.06 -8.44 -64.35
N GLY A 8 22.10 -8.78 -63.06
CA GLY A 8 22.96 -9.87 -62.59
C GLY A 8 23.21 -9.96 -61.09
N ALA A 9 22.49 -10.89 -60.45
CA ALA A 9 22.91 -11.73 -59.32
C ALA A 9 23.06 -11.11 -57.90
N GLY A 10 21.96 -11.19 -57.14
CA GLY A 10 21.89 -11.82 -55.82
C GLY A 10 22.97 -11.52 -54.78
N ILE A 11 22.67 -10.61 -53.85
CA ILE A 11 23.02 -10.75 -52.44
C ILE A 11 21.74 -10.44 -51.67
N GLY A 12 21.34 -11.37 -50.80
CA GLY A 12 20.04 -11.39 -50.14
C GLY A 12 19.68 -10.04 -49.53
N THR A 13 18.45 -9.62 -49.80
CA THR A 13 17.72 -8.71 -48.94
C THR A 13 17.69 -9.34 -47.55
N ALA A 14 18.68 -9.02 -46.71
CA ALA A 14 18.42 -8.94 -45.29
C ALA A 14 17.24 -7.98 -45.20
N ALA A 15 16.04 -8.53 -44.95
CA ALA A 15 14.96 -7.72 -44.43
C ALA A 15 15.59 -7.01 -43.23
N ALA A 16 15.88 -5.72 -43.39
CA ALA A 16 16.18 -4.88 -42.27
C ALA A 16 14.95 -5.01 -41.39
N ALA A 17 15.03 -5.86 -40.36
CA ALA A 17 14.10 -5.81 -39.27
C ALA A 17 14.21 -4.38 -38.78
N SER A 18 13.26 -3.54 -39.17
CA SER A 18 13.13 -2.22 -38.60
C SER A 18 13.02 -2.49 -37.11
N THR A 19 14.08 -2.14 -36.37
CA THR A 19 14.05 -2.17 -34.92
C THR A 19 13.03 -1.10 -34.56
N THR A 20 11.74 -1.47 -34.49
CA THR A 20 10.68 -0.60 -34.03
C THR A 20 11.09 -0.19 -32.63
N PHE A 21 11.52 1.06 -32.48
CA PHE A 21 11.94 1.59 -31.19
C PHE A 21 10.73 1.46 -30.26
N LYS A 22 10.91 0.77 -29.12
CA LYS A 22 9.86 0.59 -28.13
C LYS A 22 10.10 1.62 -27.04
N ASP A 23 9.36 2.72 -27.08
CA ASP A 23 9.30 3.73 -26.03
C ASP A 23 8.33 3.26 -24.92
N ILE A 24 7.80 4.20 -24.12
CA ILE A 24 6.87 3.87 -23.04
C ILE A 24 5.60 3.16 -23.56
N ASP A 25 5.19 3.37 -24.82
CA ASP A 25 4.06 2.67 -25.43
C ASP A 25 4.38 1.19 -25.65
N GLY A 26 5.65 0.88 -25.92
CA GLY A 26 6.17 -0.48 -25.91
C GLY A 26 6.14 -1.14 -24.52
N MET A 27 6.30 -0.36 -23.45
CA MET A 27 6.14 -0.85 -22.07
C MET A 27 4.67 -1.05 -21.70
N ILE A 28 3.79 -0.15 -22.13
CA ILE A 28 2.34 -0.24 -21.93
C ILE A 28 1.77 -1.49 -22.59
N THR A 29 2.17 -1.77 -23.84
CA THR A 29 1.70 -2.94 -24.60
C THR A 29 2.27 -4.28 -24.09
N SER A 30 3.49 -4.29 -23.53
CA SER A 30 4.08 -5.48 -22.89
C SER A 30 3.64 -5.67 -21.42
N GLY A 31 3.05 -4.62 -20.82
CA GLY A 31 2.66 -4.53 -19.41
C GLY A 31 1.15 -4.33 -19.19
N ALA A 32 0.31 -4.55 -20.21
CA ALA A 32 -1.14 -4.60 -20.08
C ALA A 32 -1.50 -5.37 -18.81
N ALA A 33 -2.24 -4.72 -17.91
CA ALA A 33 -2.49 -5.05 -16.50
C ALA A 33 -2.13 -6.50 -16.12
N PRO A 34 -1.32 -6.74 -15.07
CA PRO A 34 -0.94 -8.10 -14.69
C PRO A 34 -2.20 -8.96 -14.65
N LYS A 35 -2.23 -10.02 -15.48
CA LYS A 35 -3.38 -10.91 -15.53
C LYS A 35 -3.57 -11.44 -14.11
N LYS A 36 -4.64 -10.98 -13.45
CA LYS A 36 -5.02 -11.48 -12.14
C LYS A 36 -5.12 -13.01 -12.22
N PRO A 37 -4.86 -13.74 -11.12
CA PRO A 37 -5.05 -15.17 -11.11
C PRO A 37 -6.46 -15.53 -11.63
N TRP A 38 -6.58 -16.63 -12.38
CA TRP A 38 -7.82 -17.02 -13.09
C TRP A 38 -9.06 -17.17 -12.19
N TRP A 39 -8.83 -17.32 -10.88
CA TRP A 39 -9.85 -17.49 -9.84
C TRP A 39 -10.23 -16.18 -9.13
N VAL A 40 -9.64 -15.05 -9.54
CA VAL A 40 -9.98 -13.71 -9.05
C VAL A 40 -10.91 -13.05 -10.05
N LYS A 41 -12.06 -12.57 -9.57
CA LYS A 41 -13.06 -11.89 -10.39
C LYS A 41 -13.14 -10.42 -10.02
N GLU A 42 -13.46 -9.57 -10.98
CA GLU A 42 -13.87 -8.20 -10.67
C GLU A 42 -15.26 -8.20 -10.03
N ALA A 43 -15.50 -7.24 -9.15
CA ALA A 43 -16.77 -7.02 -8.49
C ALA A 43 -17.13 -5.54 -8.56
N ASP A 44 -18.43 -5.22 -8.62
CA ASP A 44 -18.88 -3.83 -8.66
C ASP A 44 -18.80 -3.15 -7.28
N LYS A 45 -18.70 -3.94 -6.20
CA LYS A 45 -18.54 -3.47 -4.82
C LYS A 45 -17.49 -4.32 -4.11
N ALA A 46 -16.85 -3.74 -3.10
CA ALA A 46 -16.00 -4.51 -2.19
C ALA A 46 -16.82 -5.62 -1.49
N THR A 47 -16.16 -6.73 -1.18
CA THR A 47 -16.80 -7.88 -0.50
C THR A 47 -17.17 -7.59 0.95
N VAL A 48 -16.46 -6.66 1.59
CA VAL A 48 -16.83 -6.10 2.89
C VAL A 48 -18.01 -5.12 2.75
N GLU A 49 -18.95 -5.18 3.68
CA GLU A 49 -20.08 -4.26 3.75
C GLU A 49 -19.66 -2.91 4.35
N PHE A 50 -20.06 -1.82 3.69
CA PHE A 50 -19.85 -0.44 4.14
C PHE A 50 -21.19 0.29 4.28
N ASP A 51 -21.34 1.02 5.37
CA ASP A 51 -22.35 2.04 5.54
C ASP A 51 -21.68 3.42 5.46
N TRP A 52 -21.67 3.98 4.24
CA TRP A 52 -21.06 5.26 3.96
C TRP A 52 -21.72 6.45 4.67
N SER A 53 -22.92 6.29 5.23
CA SER A 53 -23.58 7.35 6.01
C SER A 53 -22.95 7.54 7.39
N GLN A 54 -22.30 6.48 7.92
CA GLN A 54 -21.62 6.50 9.21
C GLN A 54 -20.12 6.78 9.11
N ILE A 55 -19.52 6.64 7.91
CA ILE A 55 -18.09 6.89 7.73
C ILE A 55 -17.84 8.40 7.68
N GLU A 56 -16.97 8.89 8.55
CA GLU A 56 -16.50 10.28 8.55
C GLU A 56 -14.99 10.35 8.37
N ARG A 57 -14.48 11.54 8.02
CA ARG A 57 -13.04 11.79 7.95
C ARG A 57 -12.41 11.56 9.33
N PHE A 58 -11.50 10.60 9.43
CA PHE A 58 -10.94 10.17 10.71
C PHE A 58 -9.71 10.99 11.13
N ASP A 59 -9.57 11.27 12.42
CA ASP A 59 -8.37 11.89 13.00
C ASP A 59 -7.30 10.83 13.28
N ALA A 60 -6.26 10.72 12.44
CA ALA A 60 -5.25 9.68 12.59
C ALA A 60 -4.33 9.88 13.80
N ARG A 61 -4.46 10.96 14.59
CA ARG A 61 -3.78 11.06 15.90
C ARG A 61 -4.40 10.13 16.94
N LYS A 62 -5.62 9.63 16.68
CA LYS A 62 -6.37 8.73 17.55
C LYS A 62 -5.99 7.25 17.37
N VAL A 63 -5.29 6.85 16.32
CA VAL A 63 -4.91 5.43 16.18
C VAL A 63 -3.79 5.07 17.16
N MET A 64 -3.78 3.82 17.64
CA MET A 64 -2.78 3.34 18.63
C MET A 64 -1.32 3.42 18.17
N ASN A 65 -1.07 3.44 16.85
CA ASN A 65 0.28 3.62 16.32
C ASN A 65 0.67 5.10 16.11
N SER A 66 -0.17 6.06 16.49
CA SER A 66 0.21 7.47 16.66
C SER A 66 0.92 7.66 17.99
N PRO A 67 1.95 8.51 18.08
CA PRO A 67 2.49 8.94 19.38
C PRO A 67 1.43 9.56 20.30
N MET A 68 0.36 10.14 19.74
CA MET A 68 -0.74 10.71 20.53
C MET A 68 -1.81 9.69 20.91
N GLY A 69 -1.83 8.51 20.27
CA GLY A 69 -2.91 7.54 20.40
C GLY A 69 -2.97 6.88 21.79
N PRO A 70 -1.93 6.14 22.22
CA PRO A 70 -1.99 5.36 23.45
C PRO A 70 -2.46 6.12 24.69
N PRO A 71 -1.98 7.35 24.98
CA PRO A 71 -2.43 8.11 26.15
C PRO A 71 -3.94 8.47 26.14
N GLN A 72 -4.62 8.36 25.00
CA GLN A 72 -6.07 8.60 24.88
C GLN A 72 -6.91 7.37 25.23
N TRP A 73 -6.32 6.16 25.18
CA TRP A 73 -7.07 4.90 25.23
C TRP A 73 -6.63 3.96 26.35
N VAL A 74 -5.46 4.22 26.92
CA VAL A 74 -4.81 3.39 27.94
C VAL A 74 -4.38 4.30 29.09
N SER A 75 -4.45 3.81 30.33
CA SER A 75 -4.00 4.59 31.47
C SER A 75 -2.50 4.90 31.38
N THR A 76 -2.07 6.03 31.95
CA THR A 76 -0.64 6.41 31.98
C THR A 76 0.22 5.32 32.61
N GLU A 77 -0.28 4.69 33.69
CA GLU A 77 0.44 3.61 34.38
C GLU A 77 0.58 2.36 33.50
N GLU A 78 -0.50 1.93 32.85
CA GLU A 78 -0.48 0.76 31.97
C GLU A 78 0.45 0.99 30.77
N TRP A 79 0.37 2.17 30.14
CA TRP A 79 1.25 2.49 29.01
C TRP A 79 2.72 2.62 29.42
N ALA A 80 3.01 3.25 30.57
CA ALA A 80 4.37 3.32 31.11
C ALA A 80 4.93 1.92 31.41
N ASN A 81 4.09 0.99 31.87
CA ASN A 81 4.52 -0.41 32.06
C ASN A 81 4.85 -1.09 30.72
N VAL A 82 4.03 -0.88 29.68
CA VAL A 82 4.33 -1.38 28.32
C VAL A 82 5.67 -0.84 27.81
N GLU A 83 5.92 0.46 27.95
CA GLU A 83 7.18 1.09 27.54
C GLU A 83 8.38 0.59 28.34
N LYS A 84 8.21 0.38 29.64
CA LYS A 84 9.25 -0.21 30.51
C LYS A 84 9.60 -1.62 30.06
N VAL A 85 8.61 -2.49 29.87
CA VAL A 85 8.83 -3.87 29.40
C VAL A 85 9.49 -3.88 28.02
N ALA A 86 9.08 -2.99 27.12
CA ALA A 86 9.71 -2.84 25.81
C ALA A 86 11.19 -2.46 25.91
N ALA A 87 11.52 -1.50 26.77
CA ALA A 87 12.89 -1.05 27.01
C ALA A 87 13.77 -2.16 27.63
N ASP A 88 13.24 -2.86 28.64
CA ASP A 88 13.91 -3.98 29.30
C ASP A 88 14.18 -5.12 28.29
N ASN A 89 13.17 -5.51 27.50
CA ASN A 89 13.32 -6.53 26.46
C ASN A 89 14.36 -6.12 25.41
N GLN A 90 14.32 -4.88 24.92
CA GLN A 90 15.29 -4.39 23.94
C GLN A 90 16.72 -4.39 24.49
N ALA A 91 16.91 -4.02 25.76
CA ALA A 91 18.22 -3.97 26.40
C ALA A 91 18.78 -5.36 26.72
N ASN A 92 17.93 -6.32 27.08
CA ASN A 92 18.35 -7.63 27.56
C ASN A 92 18.48 -8.66 26.42
N TRP A 93 17.52 -8.75 25.50
CA TRP A 93 17.51 -9.81 24.48
C TRP A 93 18.75 -9.80 23.58
N ILE A 94 19.29 -8.61 23.28
CA ILE A 94 20.54 -8.50 22.51
C ILE A 94 21.75 -8.99 23.29
N LYS A 95 21.83 -8.72 24.61
CA LYS A 95 22.93 -9.16 25.49
C LYS A 95 22.89 -10.67 25.72
N GLU A 96 21.68 -11.21 25.80
CA GLU A 96 21.41 -12.64 25.97
C GLU A 96 21.61 -13.44 24.67
N GLY A 97 21.76 -12.76 23.52
CA GLY A 97 21.86 -13.43 22.22
C GLY A 97 20.57 -14.18 21.84
N LYS A 98 19.41 -13.67 22.26
CA LYS A 98 18.11 -14.29 21.99
C LYS A 98 17.90 -14.47 20.47
N PRO A 99 17.53 -15.66 19.98
CA PRO A 99 17.25 -15.88 18.56
C PRO A 99 16.23 -14.87 18.01
N GLY A 100 16.54 -14.26 16.85
CA GLY A 100 15.73 -13.22 16.21
C GLY A 100 15.97 -11.80 16.75
N TYR A 101 16.75 -11.66 17.82
CA TYR A 101 17.09 -10.40 18.47
C TYR A 101 18.58 -10.29 18.76
N THR A 102 19.41 -11.02 18.01
CA THR A 102 20.87 -10.97 18.14
C THR A 102 21.42 -9.66 17.58
N LEU A 103 22.71 -9.38 17.82
CA LEU A 103 23.38 -8.22 17.23
C LEU A 103 23.31 -8.21 15.69
N ARG A 104 23.36 -9.38 15.02
CA ARG A 104 23.26 -9.48 13.56
C ARG A 104 21.86 -9.13 13.07
N ASP A 105 20.83 -9.58 13.78
CA ASP A 105 19.42 -9.28 13.48
C ASP A 105 19.15 -7.78 13.66
N HIS A 106 19.70 -7.19 14.73
CA HIS A 106 19.63 -5.75 14.97
C HIS A 106 20.34 -4.97 13.87
N ALA A 107 21.54 -5.39 13.46
CA ALA A 107 22.29 -4.74 12.40
C ALA A 107 21.52 -4.74 11.07
N LEU A 108 20.88 -5.86 10.72
CA LEU A 108 20.00 -5.93 9.54
C LEU A 108 18.81 -4.97 9.67
N TYR A 109 18.13 -4.96 10.82
CA TYR A 109 17.02 -4.03 11.08
C TYR A 109 17.44 -2.56 10.98
N ARG A 110 18.55 -2.17 11.62
CA ARG A 110 19.07 -0.81 11.55
C ARG A 110 19.53 -0.43 10.14
N GLY A 111 20.07 -1.38 9.36
CA GLY A 111 20.38 -1.19 7.96
C GLY A 111 19.14 -1.03 7.08
N ALA A 112 18.09 -1.82 7.31
CA ALA A 112 16.82 -1.76 6.59
C ALA A 112 16.07 -0.43 6.80
N MET A 113 16.14 0.12 8.01
CA MET A 113 15.66 1.48 8.32
C MET A 113 16.67 2.58 8.00
N GLY A 114 17.90 2.23 7.62
CA GLY A 114 18.99 3.17 7.45
C GLY A 114 18.61 4.32 6.51
N GLY A 115 18.80 5.55 6.99
CA GLY A 115 18.43 6.77 6.25
C GLY A 115 16.95 7.16 6.36
N GLU A 116 16.16 6.49 7.21
CA GLU A 116 14.81 6.95 7.51
C GLU A 116 14.81 8.37 8.11
N GLY A 117 14.06 9.30 7.50
CA GLY A 117 14.03 10.72 7.88
C GLY A 117 15.29 11.49 7.51
N SER A 118 16.30 10.86 6.91
CA SER A 118 17.49 11.55 6.43
C SER A 118 17.20 12.30 5.13
N PRO A 119 17.65 13.56 5.00
CA PRO A 119 17.49 14.33 3.77
C PRO A 119 18.00 13.55 2.55
N GLY A 120 17.15 13.41 1.53
CA GLY A 120 17.51 12.74 0.28
C GLY A 120 17.46 11.21 0.27
N VAL A 121 17.15 10.53 1.39
CA VAL A 121 17.04 9.06 1.43
C VAL A 121 15.60 8.59 1.58
N THR A 122 14.86 9.17 2.54
CA THR A 122 13.43 8.93 2.70
C THR A 122 12.74 10.24 3.05
N SER A 123 12.17 10.88 2.04
CA SER A 123 11.43 12.12 2.24
C SER A 123 10.03 11.92 1.67
N TYR A 124 9.06 11.83 2.55
CA TYR A 124 7.66 11.96 2.19
C TYR A 124 7.34 13.45 2.20
N THR A 125 7.01 14.03 1.05
CA THR A 125 6.68 15.44 0.95
C THR A 125 5.35 15.60 0.24
N TRP A 126 4.59 16.63 0.65
CA TRP A 126 3.27 16.88 0.10
C TRP A 126 3.30 17.06 -1.41
N LEU A 127 4.16 17.94 -1.90
CA LEU A 127 4.29 18.28 -3.32
C LEU A 127 5.38 17.48 -4.06
N GLY A 128 6.10 16.58 -3.38
CA GLY A 128 7.22 15.85 -3.97
C GLY A 128 8.52 16.68 -4.02
N PRO A 129 9.57 16.17 -4.69
CA PRO A 129 10.89 16.82 -4.71
C PRO A 129 10.96 18.11 -5.53
N GLN A 130 10.03 18.29 -6.49
CA GLN A 130 9.92 19.43 -7.40
C GLN A 130 11.18 19.68 -8.25
N LYS A 131 11.89 18.62 -8.66
CA LYS A 131 13.19 18.72 -9.36
C LYS A 131 13.11 18.62 -10.88
N SER A 132 12.22 17.79 -11.40
CA SER A 132 12.04 17.56 -12.83
C SER A 132 11.38 18.78 -13.48
N PRO A 133 11.67 19.02 -14.76
CA PRO A 133 11.06 20.12 -15.49
C PRO A 133 9.57 19.87 -15.68
N THR A 134 8.79 20.95 -15.72
CA THR A 134 7.39 20.92 -16.16
C THR A 134 7.32 21.02 -17.69
N PRO A 135 6.19 20.68 -18.32
CA PRO A 135 6.01 20.88 -19.76
C PRO A 135 6.36 22.30 -20.23
N GLU A 136 5.96 23.32 -19.47
CA GLU A 136 6.22 24.73 -19.82
C GLU A 136 7.73 25.03 -19.85
N LYS A 137 8.50 24.47 -18.90
CA LYS A 137 9.97 24.60 -18.88
C LYS A 137 10.64 23.88 -20.05
N LEU A 138 10.00 22.84 -20.58
CA LEU A 138 10.47 22.11 -21.78
C LEU A 138 9.97 22.75 -23.08
N GLY A 139 9.16 23.81 -23.02
CA GLY A 139 8.57 24.43 -24.22
C GLY A 139 7.48 23.59 -24.88
N THR A 140 6.77 22.76 -24.11
CA THR A 140 5.66 21.92 -24.58
C THR A 140 4.44 22.03 -23.66
N THR A 141 3.34 21.38 -24.01
CA THR A 141 2.09 21.35 -23.24
C THR A 141 2.01 20.10 -22.36
N ALA A 142 1.16 20.15 -21.34
CA ALA A 142 0.83 18.96 -20.54
C ALA A 142 0.36 17.81 -21.42
N TRP A 143 0.75 16.59 -21.04
CA TRP A 143 0.34 15.35 -21.70
C TRP A 143 -1.19 15.27 -21.81
N GLN A 144 -1.69 14.73 -22.91
CA GLN A 144 -3.11 14.46 -23.11
C GLN A 144 -3.27 13.01 -23.56
N GLY A 145 -4.02 12.23 -22.79
CA GLY A 145 -4.30 10.83 -23.08
C GLY A 145 -5.65 10.42 -22.48
N THR A 146 -6.18 9.29 -22.95
CA THR A 146 -7.42 8.74 -22.39
C THR A 146 -7.22 8.25 -20.95
N PRO A 147 -8.27 8.21 -20.09
CA PRO A 147 -8.15 7.68 -18.74
C PRO A 147 -7.54 6.26 -18.68
N GLU A 148 -7.89 5.40 -19.63
CA GLU A 148 -7.40 4.02 -19.75
C GLU A 148 -5.89 4.00 -20.09
N GLU A 149 -5.49 4.78 -21.08
CA GLU A 149 -4.09 4.95 -21.49
C GLU A 149 -3.24 5.51 -20.35
N ASN A 150 -3.72 6.57 -19.69
CA ASN A 150 -3.03 7.19 -18.56
C ASN A 150 -2.85 6.20 -17.40
N THR A 151 -3.84 5.35 -17.14
CA THR A 151 -3.75 4.33 -16.10
C THR A 151 -2.76 3.24 -16.45
N ALA A 152 -2.73 2.81 -17.71
CA ALA A 152 -1.76 1.82 -18.19
C ALA A 152 -0.33 2.38 -18.19
N MET A 153 -0.15 3.64 -18.60
CA MET A 153 1.10 4.38 -18.54
C MET A 153 1.59 4.50 -17.09
N LEU A 154 0.75 4.98 -16.19
CA LEU A 154 1.09 5.16 -14.78
C LEU A 154 1.45 3.82 -14.14
N ARG A 155 0.66 2.76 -14.38
CA ARG A 155 1.00 1.41 -13.89
C ARG A 155 2.37 0.95 -14.39
N SER A 156 2.66 1.16 -15.68
CA SER A 156 3.95 0.77 -16.26
C SER A 156 5.12 1.54 -15.64
N ALA A 157 4.97 2.85 -15.48
CA ALA A 157 5.97 3.69 -14.82
C ALA A 157 6.20 3.29 -13.35
N LEU A 158 5.13 3.06 -12.58
CA LEU A 158 5.27 2.72 -11.16
C LEU A 158 5.86 1.32 -10.96
N ARG A 159 5.52 0.36 -11.82
CA ARG A 159 6.19 -0.95 -11.83
C ARG A 159 7.68 -0.81 -12.15
N PHE A 160 8.03 0.05 -13.10
CA PHE A 160 9.43 0.37 -13.40
C PHE A 160 10.15 0.99 -12.19
N PHE A 161 9.48 1.84 -11.40
CA PHE A 161 10.03 2.40 -10.16
C PHE A 161 10.12 1.40 -9.01
N GLY A 162 9.51 0.22 -9.12
CA GLY A 162 9.61 -0.87 -8.14
C GLY A 162 8.32 -1.22 -7.41
N ALA A 163 7.17 -0.66 -7.81
CA ALA A 163 5.87 -1.11 -7.32
C ALA A 163 5.58 -2.54 -7.81
N ALA A 164 4.91 -3.34 -6.97
CA ALA A 164 4.39 -4.63 -7.40
C ALA A 164 3.15 -4.45 -8.29
N ASP A 165 2.20 -3.62 -7.85
CA ASP A 165 1.01 -3.23 -8.63
C ASP A 165 0.42 -1.90 -8.13
N ILE A 166 -0.51 -1.35 -8.91
CA ILE A 166 -1.27 -0.15 -8.56
C ILE A 166 -2.78 -0.36 -8.79
N GLY A 167 -3.56 0.29 -7.93
CA GLY A 167 -5.01 0.41 -8.05
C GLY A 167 -5.41 1.87 -7.96
N VAL A 168 -6.50 2.24 -8.64
CA VAL A 168 -6.96 3.61 -8.74
C VAL A 168 -8.42 3.69 -8.32
N VAL A 169 -8.74 4.66 -7.46
CA VAL A 169 -10.13 5.04 -7.17
C VAL A 169 -10.33 6.52 -7.42
N GLU A 170 -11.51 6.89 -7.90
CA GLU A 170 -11.92 8.29 -7.97
C GLU A 170 -12.10 8.86 -6.55
N LEU A 171 -11.65 10.08 -6.30
CA LEU A 171 -11.85 10.78 -5.03
C LEU A 171 -13.25 11.44 -4.98
N ASP A 172 -14.28 10.61 -5.03
CA ASP A 172 -15.68 11.01 -4.93
C ASP A 172 -16.10 11.38 -3.49
N GLU A 173 -17.36 11.75 -3.29
CA GLU A 173 -17.88 12.15 -1.97
C GLU A 173 -17.78 11.07 -0.89
N ASN A 174 -17.79 9.79 -1.26
CA ASN A 174 -17.59 8.69 -0.31
C ASN A 174 -16.11 8.47 -0.02
N VAL A 175 -15.27 8.44 -1.05
CA VAL A 175 -13.82 8.25 -0.92
C VAL A 175 -13.17 9.43 -0.18
N LYS A 176 -13.69 10.65 -0.30
CA LYS A 176 -13.27 11.82 0.51
C LYS A 176 -13.43 11.58 2.01
N LYS A 177 -14.42 10.80 2.46
CA LYS A 177 -14.61 10.45 3.88
C LYS A 177 -13.49 9.57 4.43
N LEU A 178 -12.73 8.91 3.55
CA LEU A 178 -11.56 8.11 3.96
C LEU A 178 -10.29 8.95 4.10
N VAL A 179 -10.30 10.22 3.65
CA VAL A 179 -9.16 11.12 3.84
C VAL A 179 -9.14 11.60 5.28
N TYR A 180 -8.02 11.40 5.98
CA TYR A 180 -7.86 11.81 7.37
C TYR A 180 -8.04 13.32 7.55
N THR A 181 -8.41 13.76 8.75
CA THR A 181 -8.41 15.18 9.13
C THR A 181 -7.02 15.63 9.55
N TYR A 182 -6.38 14.85 10.41
CA TYR A 182 -4.99 15.03 10.83
C TYR A 182 -4.19 13.78 10.55
N PRO A 183 -2.88 13.91 10.29
CA PRO A 183 -2.02 12.76 10.11
C PRO A 183 -1.71 12.09 11.44
N ARG A 184 -1.13 10.90 11.36
CA ARG A 184 -0.75 10.10 12.52
C ARG A 184 0.43 10.69 13.30
N VAL A 185 1.35 11.39 12.65
CA VAL A 185 2.60 11.91 13.23
C VAL A 185 2.77 13.39 12.92
N ALA A 186 3.58 14.07 13.74
CA ALA A 186 3.95 15.47 13.56
C ALA A 186 4.42 15.76 12.11
N PRO A 187 4.14 16.95 11.54
CA PRO A 187 3.78 18.20 12.23
C PRO A 187 2.28 18.39 12.54
N TYR A 188 1.42 17.40 12.30
CA TYR A 188 -0.03 17.50 12.58
C TYR A 188 -0.73 18.69 11.89
N LYS A 189 -0.24 19.11 10.71
CA LYS A 189 -1.00 19.99 9.82
C LYS A 189 -2.29 19.30 9.40
N ARG A 190 -3.33 20.08 9.15
CA ARG A 190 -4.64 19.55 8.78
C ARG A 190 -4.69 19.24 7.29
N TYR A 191 -5.27 18.11 6.89
CA TYR A 191 -5.64 17.91 5.49
C TYR A 191 -6.93 18.69 5.23
N GLU A 192 -6.96 19.55 4.23
CA GLU A 192 -8.15 20.33 3.89
C GLU A 192 -8.51 20.28 2.42
N PHE A 193 -9.81 20.32 2.15
CA PHE A 193 -10.33 20.45 0.79
C PHE A 193 -10.70 21.91 0.53
N GLU A 194 -10.12 22.51 -0.50
CA GLU A 194 -10.41 23.91 -0.86
C GLU A 194 -10.72 24.05 -2.34
N ALA A 195 -11.50 25.08 -2.68
CA ALA A 195 -11.85 25.43 -4.05
C ALA A 195 -10.68 26.14 -4.76
N VAL A 196 -9.60 25.40 -4.99
CA VAL A 196 -8.37 25.83 -5.68
C VAL A 196 -7.98 24.83 -6.77
N ASP A 197 -7.20 25.26 -7.75
CA ASP A 197 -6.80 24.42 -8.90
C ASP A 197 -5.59 23.51 -8.64
N LYS A 198 -4.74 23.88 -7.68
CA LYS A 198 -3.53 23.14 -7.29
C LYS A 198 -3.48 23.00 -5.79
N GLY A 199 -3.11 21.82 -5.32
CA GLY A 199 -2.79 21.58 -3.93
C GLY A 199 -1.56 22.37 -3.51
N TYR A 200 -1.54 22.80 -2.26
CA TYR A 200 -0.44 23.53 -1.64
C TYR A 200 -0.27 23.10 -0.18
N GLU A 201 0.80 23.55 0.45
CA GLU A 201 0.99 23.43 1.90
C GLU A 201 1.45 24.76 2.49
N ASP A 202 0.96 25.08 3.68
CA ASP A 202 1.42 26.19 4.51
C ASP A 202 1.74 25.65 5.91
N ASP A 203 1.92 26.52 6.91
CA ASP A 203 2.28 26.11 8.27
C ASP A 203 1.16 25.37 9.01
N GLU A 204 -0.10 25.49 8.58
CA GLU A 204 -1.28 24.96 9.27
C GLU A 204 -1.89 23.75 8.56
N LYS A 205 -1.80 23.68 7.23
CA LYS A 205 -2.56 22.72 6.41
C LYS A 205 -1.83 22.21 5.17
N TRP A 206 -2.27 21.02 4.75
CA TRP A 206 -2.06 20.44 3.43
C TRP A 206 -3.38 20.51 2.66
N VAL A 207 -3.39 21.25 1.56
CA VAL A 207 -4.61 21.50 0.80
C VAL A 207 -4.71 20.58 -0.40
N ILE A 208 -5.85 19.91 -0.50
CA ILE A 208 -6.30 19.09 -1.61
C ILE A 208 -7.26 19.94 -2.46
N PRO A 209 -6.99 20.13 -3.75
CA PRO A 209 -7.87 20.92 -4.61
C PRO A 209 -9.22 20.23 -4.80
N SER A 210 -10.29 21.01 -4.94
CA SER A 210 -11.65 20.47 -5.17
C SER A 210 -12.31 20.97 -6.46
N THR A 211 -11.64 21.84 -7.23
CA THR A 211 -12.16 22.34 -8.52
C THR A 211 -12.01 21.34 -9.65
N LYS A 212 -11.22 20.28 -9.45
CA LYS A 212 -10.94 19.23 -10.44
C LYS A 212 -11.32 17.86 -9.92
N LYS A 213 -11.61 16.97 -10.86
CA LYS A 213 -11.72 15.53 -10.59
C LYS A 213 -10.35 14.99 -10.18
N LEU A 214 -10.30 14.29 -9.06
CA LEU A 214 -9.07 13.74 -8.48
C LEU A 214 -9.16 12.23 -8.33
N TYR A 215 -8.01 11.58 -8.30
CA TYR A 215 -7.88 10.14 -8.18
C TYR A 215 -6.89 9.78 -7.08
N VAL A 216 -7.22 8.78 -6.28
CA VAL A 216 -6.29 8.17 -5.31
C VAL A 216 -5.64 6.96 -5.97
N VAL A 217 -4.31 7.02 -6.12
CA VAL A 217 -3.50 5.92 -6.63
C VAL A 217 -2.93 5.16 -5.43
N SER A 218 -3.42 3.95 -5.20
CA SER A 218 -2.87 3.02 -4.21
C SER A 218 -1.76 2.21 -4.86
N ILE A 219 -0.61 2.17 -4.20
CA ILE A 219 0.60 1.49 -4.66
C ILE A 219 0.87 0.36 -3.66
N VAL A 220 1.08 -0.86 -4.12
CA VAL A 220 1.51 -1.98 -3.28
C VAL A 220 2.91 -2.43 -3.68
N SER A 221 3.73 -2.71 -2.68
CA SER A 221 5.09 -3.22 -2.84
C SER A 221 5.26 -4.46 -1.98
N GLN A 222 5.89 -5.48 -2.54
CA GLN A 222 6.11 -6.75 -1.85
C GLN A 222 7.20 -6.60 -0.77
N SER A 223 6.95 -7.17 0.41
CA SER A 223 7.95 -7.36 1.44
C SER A 223 8.60 -8.74 1.37
N SER A 224 9.79 -8.88 1.96
CA SER A 224 10.50 -10.17 2.01
C SER A 224 9.67 -11.21 2.75
N ILE A 225 9.15 -12.22 2.04
CA ILE A 225 8.40 -13.33 2.63
C ILE A 225 9.29 -14.05 3.67
N ASP A 226 10.55 -14.31 3.33
CA ASP A 226 11.50 -14.98 4.24
C ASP A 226 11.72 -14.20 5.52
N GLY A 227 11.83 -12.87 5.42
CA GLY A 227 11.92 -12.03 6.61
C GLY A 227 10.70 -12.20 7.51
N TYR A 228 9.48 -12.27 6.98
CA TYR A 228 8.27 -12.47 7.79
C TYR A 228 8.12 -13.87 8.38
N THR A 229 8.73 -14.90 7.78
CA THR A 229 8.73 -16.25 8.38
C THR A 229 9.49 -16.32 9.70
N THR A 230 10.30 -15.31 10.01
CA THR A 230 11.08 -15.21 11.26
C THR A 230 10.32 -14.49 12.37
N THR A 231 9.03 -14.20 12.20
CA THR A 231 8.21 -13.50 13.19
C THR A 231 8.01 -14.31 14.49
N PRO A 232 7.99 -13.65 15.66
CA PRO A 232 8.39 -12.27 15.90
C PRO A 232 9.93 -12.16 15.96
N SER A 233 10.51 -11.18 15.28
CA SER A 233 11.95 -10.88 15.31
C SER A 233 12.28 -9.53 14.67
N TRP A 234 13.49 -9.04 14.94
CA TRP A 234 14.02 -7.88 14.21
C TRP A 234 14.23 -8.12 12.72
N ILE A 235 14.36 -9.37 12.27
CA ILE A 235 14.44 -9.69 10.84
C ILE A 235 13.08 -9.43 10.17
N GLN A 236 11.96 -9.81 10.78
CA GLN A 236 10.64 -9.46 10.22
C GLN A 236 10.45 -7.95 10.21
N ARG A 237 10.81 -7.27 11.29
CA ARG A 237 10.76 -5.81 11.36
C ARG A 237 11.55 -5.16 10.23
N ALA A 238 12.77 -5.64 9.98
CA ALA A 238 13.62 -5.21 8.88
C ALA A 238 12.93 -5.40 7.52
N ALA A 239 12.30 -6.55 7.30
CA ALA A 239 11.58 -6.83 6.05
C ALA A 239 10.40 -5.88 5.81
N SER A 240 9.65 -5.55 6.86
CA SER A 240 8.58 -4.55 6.79
C SER A 240 9.12 -3.16 6.47
N ASP A 241 10.09 -2.69 7.27
CA ASP A 241 10.54 -1.31 7.20
C ASP A 241 11.39 -1.04 5.97
N ASN A 242 12.11 -2.03 5.44
CA ASN A 242 12.82 -1.89 4.16
C ASN A 242 11.83 -1.60 3.02
N THR A 243 10.69 -2.30 2.94
CA THR A 243 9.68 -2.01 1.90
C THR A 243 9.09 -0.62 2.07
N VAL A 244 8.82 -0.21 3.31
CA VAL A 244 8.32 1.14 3.58
C VAL A 244 9.35 2.21 3.21
N ARG A 245 10.64 1.98 3.47
CA ARG A 245 11.75 2.85 3.03
C ARG A 245 11.79 2.96 1.51
N LEU A 246 11.65 1.84 0.78
CA LEU A 246 11.64 1.84 -0.69
C LEU A 246 10.42 2.58 -1.26
N ASN A 247 9.26 2.48 -0.60
CA ASN A 247 8.04 3.18 -1.02
C ASN A 247 8.19 4.71 -1.07
N SER A 248 9.04 5.33 -0.24
CA SER A 248 9.27 6.77 -0.35
C SER A 248 9.95 7.14 -1.66
N GLY A 249 10.87 6.29 -2.16
CA GLY A 249 11.51 6.48 -3.46
C GLY A 249 10.52 6.33 -4.62
N ILE A 250 9.63 5.34 -4.55
CA ILE A 250 8.56 5.14 -5.54
C ILE A 250 7.64 6.35 -5.60
N LEU A 251 7.21 6.88 -4.45
CA LEU A 251 6.37 8.08 -4.40
C LEU A 251 7.08 9.31 -4.97
N ALA A 252 8.33 9.56 -4.57
CA ALA A 252 9.11 10.69 -5.08
C ALA A 252 9.27 10.62 -6.60
N ALA A 253 9.64 9.45 -7.14
CA ALA A 253 9.75 9.24 -8.58
C ALA A 253 8.41 9.42 -9.30
N THR A 254 7.31 8.97 -8.69
CA THR A 254 5.96 9.15 -9.23
C THR A 254 5.55 10.62 -9.28
N GLN A 255 5.80 11.38 -8.21
CA GLN A 255 5.48 12.81 -8.17
C GLN A 255 6.27 13.59 -9.23
N GLU A 256 7.54 13.23 -9.45
CA GLU A 256 8.37 13.79 -10.52
C GLU A 256 7.87 13.41 -11.92
N PHE A 257 7.48 12.15 -12.11
CA PHE A 257 6.88 11.68 -13.37
C PHE A 257 5.59 12.45 -13.70
N LEU A 258 4.66 12.55 -12.75
CA LEU A 258 3.42 13.32 -12.89
C LEU A 258 3.72 14.79 -13.19
N ARG A 259 4.67 15.39 -12.48
CA ARG A 259 5.10 16.78 -12.68
C ARG A 259 5.57 17.04 -14.11
N THR A 260 6.39 16.16 -14.67
CA THR A 260 6.89 16.30 -16.05
C THR A 260 5.80 16.10 -17.09
N LEU A 261 4.77 15.31 -16.77
CA LEU A 261 3.56 15.21 -17.61
C LEU A 261 2.62 16.42 -17.48
N GLY A 262 2.83 17.30 -16.48
CA GLY A 262 2.00 18.49 -16.24
C GLY A 262 0.92 18.32 -15.16
N TYR A 263 0.99 17.24 -14.37
CA TYR A 263 0.02 16.89 -13.33
C TYR A 263 0.64 16.96 -11.92
N GLN A 264 -0.20 17.07 -10.90
CA GLN A 264 0.23 17.07 -9.50
C GLN A 264 0.14 15.67 -8.88
N GLY A 265 1.02 15.38 -7.92
CA GLY A 265 0.96 14.19 -7.09
C GLY A 265 1.11 14.56 -5.62
N LEU A 266 0.06 14.36 -4.83
CA LEU A 266 -0.03 14.71 -3.41
C LEU A 266 0.08 13.44 -2.58
N ALA A 267 1.22 13.18 -1.92
CA ALA A 267 1.48 11.90 -1.26
C ALA A 267 1.39 11.95 0.29
N GLY A 268 1.35 13.14 0.87
CA GLY A 268 1.45 13.32 2.33
C GLY A 268 2.90 13.38 2.83
N HIS A 269 3.07 13.54 4.14
CA HIS A 269 4.39 13.76 4.77
C HIS A 269 4.91 12.54 5.54
N GLU A 270 4.19 11.41 5.51
CA GLU A 270 4.57 10.19 6.21
C GLU A 270 4.11 8.92 5.47
N ARG A 271 4.62 7.77 5.91
CA ARG A 271 4.48 6.45 5.29
C ARG A 271 3.04 5.93 5.18
N ASN A 272 2.14 6.35 6.06
CA ASN A 272 0.71 5.99 6.03
C ASN A 272 -0.22 7.23 5.92
N ALA A 273 0.26 8.29 5.27
CA ALA A 273 -0.46 9.55 5.11
C ALA A 273 -1.77 9.40 4.32
N ILE A 274 -2.55 10.50 4.28
CA ILE A 274 -3.80 10.68 3.53
C ILE A 274 -4.98 9.85 4.05
N GLY A 275 -4.85 8.54 4.27
CA GLY A 275 -5.99 7.70 4.67
C GLY A 275 -5.63 6.28 5.11
N PRO A 276 -6.60 5.38 5.34
CA PRO A 276 -6.38 4.01 5.81
C PRO A 276 -6.03 3.04 4.67
N ALA A 277 -4.79 2.53 4.57
CA ALA A 277 -4.30 1.81 3.37
C ALA A 277 -5.17 0.61 2.96
N PRO A 278 -5.66 -0.21 3.90
CA PRO A 278 -6.53 -1.33 3.55
C PRO A 278 -7.80 -0.91 2.82
N ALA A 279 -8.38 0.26 3.13
CA ALA A 279 -9.62 0.71 2.51
C ALA A 279 -9.43 1.04 1.02
N PHE A 280 -8.48 1.93 0.68
CA PHE A 280 -8.27 2.26 -0.74
C PHE A 280 -7.75 1.08 -1.54
N ALA A 281 -6.87 0.24 -0.99
CA ALA A 281 -6.39 -0.94 -1.69
C ALA A 281 -7.53 -1.94 -1.99
N THR A 282 -8.49 -2.10 -1.07
CA THR A 282 -9.68 -2.94 -1.28
C THR A 282 -10.61 -2.35 -2.33
N LEU A 283 -10.93 -1.05 -2.23
CA LEU A 283 -11.80 -0.35 -3.19
C LEU A 283 -11.17 -0.30 -4.59
N ALA A 284 -9.84 -0.24 -4.67
CA ALA A 284 -9.11 -0.26 -5.92
C ALA A 284 -8.85 -1.67 -6.46
N GLY A 285 -9.32 -2.73 -5.80
CA GLY A 285 -9.18 -4.11 -6.29
C GLY A 285 -7.77 -4.69 -6.24
N LEU A 286 -6.90 -4.18 -5.35
CA LEU A 286 -5.58 -4.78 -5.10
C LEU A 286 -5.67 -6.02 -4.19
N GLY A 287 -6.75 -6.15 -3.43
CA GLY A 287 -7.01 -7.25 -2.52
C GLY A 287 -8.41 -7.15 -1.92
N GLU A 288 -8.70 -8.05 -0.99
CA GLU A 288 -9.89 -7.97 -0.14
C GLU A 288 -9.47 -7.66 1.30
N LEU A 289 -10.34 -7.02 2.09
CA LEU A 289 -10.14 -7.05 3.53
C LEU A 289 -10.18 -8.51 4.01
N CYS A 290 -9.50 -8.79 5.12
CA CYS A 290 -9.51 -10.10 5.75
C CYS A 290 -9.68 -9.99 7.27
N ARG A 291 -9.73 -11.12 7.97
CA ARG A 291 -10.01 -11.19 9.42
C ARG A 291 -9.15 -10.29 10.29
N ASN A 292 -7.90 -10.01 9.94
CA ASN A 292 -7.06 -9.10 10.73
C ASN A 292 -7.19 -7.62 10.29
N THR A 293 -8.23 -7.26 9.54
CA THR A 293 -8.53 -5.91 9.00
C THR A 293 -7.44 -5.30 8.12
N GLN A 294 -6.55 -6.12 7.58
CA GLN A 294 -5.60 -5.72 6.55
C GLN A 294 -6.15 -6.05 5.15
N VAL A 295 -5.51 -5.50 4.11
CA VAL A 295 -5.75 -5.92 2.73
C VAL A 295 -4.92 -7.17 2.44
N LEU A 296 -5.58 -8.25 2.05
CA LEU A 296 -4.96 -9.49 1.60
C LEU A 296 -4.96 -9.53 0.08
N THR A 297 -3.77 -9.56 -0.50
CA THR A 297 -3.62 -9.61 -1.96
C THR A 297 -3.60 -11.06 -2.46
N PRO A 298 -4.20 -11.38 -3.61
CA PRO A 298 -4.17 -12.73 -4.18
C PRO A 298 -2.75 -13.27 -4.40
N ASP A 299 -1.86 -12.40 -4.90
CA ASP A 299 -0.51 -12.78 -5.34
C ASP A 299 0.50 -12.81 -4.19
N TYR A 300 0.45 -11.85 -3.28
CA TYR A 300 1.47 -11.66 -2.23
C TYR A 300 0.97 -11.92 -0.81
N GLY A 301 -0.31 -12.26 -0.65
CA GLY A 301 -0.94 -12.41 0.66
C GLY A 301 -0.84 -11.10 1.45
N LEU A 302 -0.46 -11.20 2.73
CA LEU A 302 -0.25 -10.05 3.62
C LEU A 302 1.16 -9.46 3.56
N MET A 303 2.07 -10.00 2.72
CA MET A 303 3.46 -9.53 2.62
C MET A 303 3.58 -8.33 1.68
N VAL A 304 2.72 -7.34 1.89
CA VAL A 304 2.74 -6.10 1.13
C VAL A 304 2.76 -4.90 2.06
N ARG A 305 3.35 -3.82 1.57
CA ARG A 305 3.22 -2.49 2.15
C ARG A 305 2.63 -1.58 1.10
N SER A 306 1.64 -0.79 1.52
CA SER A 306 0.92 0.09 0.62
C SER A 306 1.14 1.54 1.00
N VAL A 307 1.35 2.36 -0.03
CA VAL A 307 1.33 3.82 0.03
C VAL A 307 0.33 4.34 -0.98
N ARG A 308 0.03 5.64 -0.95
CA ARG A 308 -0.84 6.27 -1.93
C ARG A 308 -0.44 7.69 -2.23
N LEU A 309 -1.01 8.23 -3.30
CA LEU A 309 -1.04 9.65 -3.58
C LEU A 309 -2.38 10.05 -4.21
N ILE A 310 -2.69 11.33 -4.19
CA ILE A 310 -3.81 11.95 -4.92
C ILE A 310 -3.24 12.66 -6.14
N THR A 311 -3.88 12.54 -7.31
CA THR A 311 -3.47 13.21 -8.55
C THR A 311 -4.65 13.76 -9.32
N ASP A 312 -4.39 14.78 -10.15
CA ASP A 312 -5.31 15.34 -11.13
C ASP A 312 -5.09 14.81 -12.56
N LEU A 313 -4.19 13.84 -12.76
CA LEU A 313 -4.11 13.05 -14.00
C LEU A 313 -5.44 12.29 -14.19
N PRO A 314 -6.17 12.45 -15.31
CA PRO A 314 -7.36 11.66 -15.59
C PRO A 314 -7.00 10.17 -15.68
N LEU A 315 -7.59 9.35 -14.81
CA LEU A 315 -7.32 7.92 -14.72
C LEU A 315 -8.63 7.12 -14.77
N ALA A 316 -8.58 5.93 -15.36
CA ALA A 316 -9.64 4.95 -15.30
C ALA A 316 -9.58 4.22 -13.93
N PRO A 317 -10.62 4.32 -13.08
CA PRO A 317 -10.64 3.60 -11.82
C PRO A 317 -10.57 2.08 -12.01
N THR A 318 -9.89 1.40 -11.10
CA THR A 318 -9.89 -0.07 -11.04
C THR A 318 -11.04 -0.56 -10.18
N LYS A 319 -11.62 -1.70 -10.55
CA LYS A 319 -12.76 -2.27 -9.82
C LYS A 319 -12.29 -3.08 -8.61
N PRO A 320 -13.07 -3.13 -7.51
CA PRO A 320 -12.93 -4.14 -6.47
C PRO A 320 -12.86 -5.56 -7.02
N ILE A 321 -12.38 -6.51 -6.21
CA ILE A 321 -12.28 -7.92 -6.57
C ILE A 321 -13.03 -8.82 -5.60
N ASP A 322 -13.43 -9.99 -6.09
CA ASP A 322 -13.80 -11.16 -5.31
C ASP A 322 -12.83 -12.30 -5.64
N ALA A 323 -11.96 -12.59 -4.67
CA ALA A 323 -10.98 -13.64 -4.67
C ALA A 323 -11.33 -14.75 -3.65
N GLY A 324 -12.57 -14.71 -3.11
CA GLY A 324 -13.06 -15.58 -2.05
C GLY A 324 -12.39 -15.44 -0.70
N ILE A 325 -11.55 -14.41 -0.52
CA ILE A 325 -10.79 -14.19 0.70
C ILE A 325 -11.73 -13.83 1.85
N TRP A 326 -12.67 -12.91 1.60
CA TRP A 326 -13.61 -12.46 2.63
C TRP A 326 -14.42 -13.63 3.17
N ARG A 327 -15.01 -14.43 2.27
CA ARG A 327 -15.76 -15.65 2.61
C ARG A 327 -14.91 -16.62 3.42
N PHE A 328 -13.74 -16.99 2.91
CA PHE A 328 -12.83 -17.91 3.60
C PHE A 328 -12.42 -17.44 5.01
N CYS A 329 -12.37 -16.11 5.23
CA CYS A 329 -12.06 -15.57 6.54
C CYS A 329 -13.12 -15.87 7.60
N HIS A 330 -14.39 -16.09 7.24
CA HIS A 330 -15.45 -16.47 8.19
C HIS A 330 -15.10 -17.78 8.91
N ASP A 331 -14.52 -18.76 8.20
CA ASP A 331 -14.24 -20.09 8.76
C ASP A 331 -12.79 -20.32 9.19
N CYS A 332 -11.81 -19.67 8.57
CA CYS A 332 -10.41 -20.03 8.77
C CYS A 332 -9.86 -19.73 10.18
N ALA A 333 -10.06 -18.50 10.67
CA ALA A 333 -9.59 -17.98 11.98
C ALA A 333 -8.12 -18.22 12.41
N LYS A 334 -7.25 -18.84 11.60
CA LYS A 334 -5.84 -19.15 11.96
C LYS A 334 -5.02 -17.95 12.43
N CYS A 335 -5.29 -16.77 11.90
CA CYS A 335 -4.61 -15.54 12.33
C CYS A 335 -5.01 -15.13 13.75
N ALA A 336 -6.23 -15.44 14.19
CA ALA A 336 -6.70 -15.24 15.55
C ALA A 336 -6.09 -16.28 16.49
N GLU A 337 -6.04 -17.56 16.09
CA GLU A 337 -5.37 -18.62 16.85
C GLU A 337 -3.88 -18.31 17.11
N ALA A 338 -3.17 -17.78 16.11
CA ALA A 338 -1.77 -17.39 16.24
C ALA A 338 -1.55 -16.08 17.01
N CYS A 339 -2.62 -15.35 17.36
CA CYS A 339 -2.52 -14.03 17.97
C CYS A 339 -2.17 -14.14 19.47
N VAL A 340 -0.90 -13.94 19.80
CA VAL A 340 -0.41 -13.98 21.20
C VAL A 340 -1.06 -12.93 22.11
N SER A 341 -1.64 -11.86 21.56
CA SER A 341 -2.34 -10.83 22.32
C SER A 341 -3.85 -11.01 22.39
N GLN A 342 -4.39 -12.03 21.69
CA GLN A 342 -5.83 -12.28 21.58
C GLN A 342 -6.59 -11.02 21.12
N ALA A 343 -5.96 -10.26 20.20
CA ALA A 343 -6.48 -9.01 19.69
C ALA A 343 -7.40 -9.19 18.47
N ILE A 344 -7.33 -10.34 17.79
CA ILE A 344 -8.12 -10.63 16.59
C ILE A 344 -9.34 -11.47 17.01
N PRO A 345 -10.57 -11.06 16.65
CA PRO A 345 -11.77 -11.83 16.97
C PRO A 345 -11.77 -13.24 16.37
N HIS A 346 -12.27 -14.21 17.14
CA HIS A 346 -12.49 -15.59 16.71
C HIS A 346 -13.88 -15.81 16.09
N ASP A 347 -14.79 -14.85 16.26
CA ASP A 347 -16.18 -14.95 15.82
C ASP A 347 -16.29 -15.28 14.33
N LYS A 348 -17.21 -16.17 13.98
CA LYS A 348 -17.45 -16.49 12.57
C LYS A 348 -17.88 -15.26 11.79
N GLU A 349 -18.77 -14.45 12.36
CA GLU A 349 -19.30 -13.25 11.72
C GLU A 349 -18.54 -11.98 12.12
N PRO A 350 -18.31 -11.05 11.16
CA PRO A 350 -17.79 -9.72 11.45
C PRO A 350 -18.88 -8.84 12.11
N SER A 351 -18.46 -7.78 12.80
CA SER A 351 -19.36 -6.87 13.51
C SER A 351 -19.34 -5.45 12.93
N TRP A 352 -20.43 -4.72 13.11
CA TRP A 352 -20.50 -3.27 12.92
C TRP A 352 -20.01 -2.50 14.16
N ASP A 353 -19.96 -3.17 15.32
CA ASP A 353 -19.66 -2.54 16.60
C ASP A 353 -18.17 -2.22 16.72
N ILE A 354 -17.86 -0.95 16.94
CA ILE A 354 -16.49 -0.49 17.13
C ILE A 354 -16.02 -0.75 18.58
N PRO A 355 -14.84 -1.35 18.79
CA PRO A 355 -14.35 -1.65 20.14
C PRO A 355 -13.75 -0.43 20.87
N GLY A 356 -13.68 0.73 20.20
CA GLY A 356 -13.16 1.96 20.81
C GLY A 356 -12.92 3.08 19.80
N GLY A 357 -12.65 4.28 20.32
CA GLY A 357 -12.53 5.53 19.54
C GLY A 357 -11.30 5.62 18.62
N TRP A 358 -10.42 4.62 18.64
CA TRP A 358 -9.36 4.43 17.64
C TRP A 358 -9.88 3.83 16.31
N ASN A 359 -11.18 3.53 16.22
CA ASN A 359 -11.82 3.00 15.01
C ASN A 359 -12.82 4.00 14.43
N ASN A 360 -12.89 4.04 13.10
CA ASN A 360 -13.96 4.70 12.36
C ASN A 360 -15.17 3.72 12.22
N PRO A 361 -16.42 4.12 12.50
CA PRO A 361 -17.60 3.28 12.27
C PRO A 361 -17.90 3.08 10.76
N GLY A 362 -19.03 2.45 10.44
CA GLY A 362 -19.55 2.32 9.07
C GLY A 362 -18.93 1.21 8.23
N LYS A 363 -18.32 0.19 8.85
CA LYS A 363 -17.83 -1.02 8.14
C LYS A 363 -18.06 -2.27 8.98
N LYS A 364 -18.50 -3.35 8.34
CA LYS A 364 -18.72 -4.64 9.01
C LYS A 364 -17.46 -5.48 8.96
N VAL A 365 -16.66 -5.50 10.03
CA VAL A 365 -15.37 -6.18 10.07
C VAL A 365 -15.12 -6.91 11.38
N TRP A 366 -14.13 -7.81 11.39
CA TRP A 366 -13.55 -8.32 12.64
C TRP A 366 -12.61 -7.26 13.22
N TYR A 367 -13.16 -6.33 13.99
CA TYR A 367 -12.38 -5.25 14.57
C TYR A 367 -11.25 -5.78 15.46
N VAL A 368 -10.01 -5.58 15.01
CA VAL A 368 -8.84 -5.91 15.81
C VAL A 368 -8.76 -4.95 16.99
N ASN A 369 -8.62 -5.49 18.19
CA ASN A 369 -8.35 -4.69 19.39
C ASN A 369 -6.94 -4.09 19.28
N ALA A 370 -6.88 -2.86 18.76
CA ALA A 370 -5.63 -2.17 18.49
C ALA A 370 -4.82 -1.87 19.76
N VAL A 371 -5.48 -1.71 20.91
CA VAL A 371 -4.80 -1.54 22.20
C VAL A 371 -3.99 -2.78 22.52
N LYS A 372 -4.64 -3.95 22.57
CA LYS A 372 -3.95 -5.23 22.81
C LYS A 372 -2.87 -5.51 21.77
N CYS A 373 -3.19 -5.29 20.49
CA CYS A 373 -2.23 -5.51 19.40
C CYS A 373 -1.00 -4.60 19.53
N GLN A 374 -1.18 -3.29 19.74
CA GLN A 374 -0.07 -2.36 19.80
C GLN A 374 0.74 -2.51 21.08
N SER A 375 0.11 -2.70 22.24
CA SER A 375 0.82 -2.94 23.51
C SER A 375 1.74 -4.15 23.41
N THR A 376 1.25 -5.27 22.86
CA THR A 376 2.10 -6.45 22.63
C THR A 376 3.20 -6.19 21.63
N ARG A 377 2.93 -5.46 20.53
CA ARG A 377 3.98 -5.08 19.57
C ARG A 377 5.08 -4.25 20.22
N GLU A 378 4.74 -3.25 21.03
CA GLU A 378 5.74 -2.46 21.75
C GLU A 378 6.57 -3.34 22.67
N MET A 379 5.94 -4.19 23.50
CA MET A 379 6.66 -5.14 24.37
C MET A 379 7.56 -6.12 23.60
N LEU A 380 7.18 -6.49 22.38
CA LEU A 380 8.01 -7.28 21.46
C LEU A 380 9.00 -6.42 20.67
N THR A 381 9.43 -5.28 21.21
CA THR A 381 10.40 -4.34 20.62
C THR A 381 9.95 -3.76 19.27
N ARG A 382 8.67 -3.37 19.21
CA ARG A 382 7.96 -2.84 18.02
C ARG A 382 7.74 -3.84 16.89
N ASP A 383 7.82 -5.14 17.20
CA ASP A 383 7.66 -6.21 16.22
C ASP A 383 6.49 -7.15 16.56
N CYS A 384 5.88 -7.77 15.54
CA CYS A 384 4.98 -8.92 15.69
C CYS A 384 4.73 -9.52 14.29
N GLY A 385 3.51 -9.43 13.76
CA GLY A 385 3.18 -9.95 12.43
C GLY A 385 2.76 -11.42 12.41
N LEU A 386 2.56 -12.07 13.57
CA LEU A 386 2.22 -13.50 13.63
C LEU A 386 0.96 -13.83 12.82
N CYS A 387 -0.03 -12.94 12.89
CA CYS A 387 -1.25 -13.04 12.09
C CYS A 387 -0.99 -12.99 10.58
N MET A 388 0.05 -12.26 10.14
CA MET A 388 0.41 -12.15 8.73
C MET A 388 1.08 -13.43 8.23
N THR A 389 2.00 -13.98 9.02
CA THR A 389 2.74 -15.21 8.71
C THR A 389 1.89 -16.48 8.84
N ALA A 390 0.94 -16.50 9.77
CA ALA A 390 0.00 -17.61 9.96
C ALA A 390 -1.02 -17.74 8.82
N CYS A 391 -1.32 -16.63 8.12
CA CYS A 391 -2.30 -16.62 7.04
C CYS A 391 -1.93 -17.61 5.92
N VAL A 392 -2.91 -18.41 5.50
CA VAL A 392 -2.72 -19.46 4.48
C VAL A 392 -2.47 -18.91 3.08
N TYR A 393 -2.92 -17.68 2.81
CA TYR A 393 -2.64 -16.98 1.56
C TYR A 393 -1.22 -16.39 1.51
N THR A 394 -0.58 -16.26 2.67
CA THR A 394 0.77 -15.70 2.84
C THR A 394 1.81 -16.81 2.85
N LYS A 395 2.01 -17.47 1.70
CA LYS A 395 3.00 -18.54 1.52
C LYS A 395 3.76 -18.33 0.21
N LYS A 396 4.99 -18.85 0.14
CA LYS A 396 5.81 -18.81 -1.08
C LYS A 396 5.10 -19.61 -2.17
N ASP A 397 4.91 -19.01 -3.34
CA ASP A 397 4.13 -19.59 -4.44
C ASP A 397 4.99 -20.44 -5.41
N TYR A 398 6.04 -21.09 -4.90
CA TYR A 398 6.97 -21.85 -5.74
C TYR A 398 6.31 -23.05 -6.43
N ALA A 399 5.23 -23.59 -5.85
CA ALA A 399 4.50 -24.72 -6.40
C ALA A 399 3.15 -24.24 -6.97
N GLY A 400 2.89 -24.52 -8.25
CA GLY A 400 1.63 -24.15 -8.91
C GLY A 400 0.35 -24.68 -8.24
N ILE A 401 0.47 -25.72 -7.39
CA ILE A 401 -0.62 -26.25 -6.57
C ILE A 401 -1.21 -25.20 -5.63
N HIS A 402 -0.43 -24.23 -5.15
CA HIS A 402 -0.95 -23.16 -4.30
C HIS A 402 -1.99 -22.31 -5.03
N LYS A 403 -1.85 -22.09 -6.35
CA LYS A 403 -2.86 -21.42 -7.16
C LYS A 403 -4.13 -22.26 -7.31
N VAL A 404 -4.01 -23.58 -7.41
CA VAL A 404 -5.15 -24.51 -7.46
C VAL A 404 -5.87 -24.53 -6.11
N VAL A 405 -5.14 -24.61 -5.00
CA VAL A 405 -5.72 -24.56 -3.65
C VAL A 405 -6.42 -23.23 -3.40
N LYS A 406 -5.78 -22.09 -3.72
CA LYS A 406 -6.39 -20.77 -3.63
C LYS A 406 -7.65 -20.66 -4.49
N GLY A 407 -7.63 -21.17 -5.72
CA GLY A 407 -8.80 -21.19 -6.59
C GLY A 407 -9.91 -22.13 -6.12
N THR A 408 -9.56 -23.27 -5.50
CA THR A 408 -10.53 -24.20 -4.92
C THR A 408 -11.19 -23.56 -3.71
N ILE A 409 -10.39 -22.96 -2.82
CA ILE A 409 -10.89 -22.17 -1.69
C ILE A 409 -11.79 -21.06 -2.20
N SER A 410 -11.39 -20.28 -3.21
CA SER A 410 -12.20 -19.13 -3.65
C SER A 410 -13.58 -19.48 -4.22
N SER A 411 -13.75 -20.72 -4.71
CA SER A 411 -14.93 -21.17 -5.46
C SER A 411 -15.77 -22.26 -4.78
N THR A 412 -15.24 -22.95 -3.76
CA THR A 412 -15.89 -24.13 -3.17
C THR A 412 -16.44 -23.80 -1.78
N GLY A 413 -17.77 -23.78 -1.63
CA GLY A 413 -18.44 -23.43 -0.37
C GLY A 413 -18.13 -24.36 0.81
N VAL A 414 -17.74 -25.62 0.58
CA VAL A 414 -17.39 -26.56 1.67
C VAL A 414 -16.12 -26.16 2.43
N PHE A 415 -15.28 -25.30 1.83
CA PHE A 415 -14.06 -24.78 2.44
C PHE A 415 -14.19 -23.30 2.88
N ASN A 416 -15.40 -22.71 2.83
CA ASN A 416 -15.65 -21.27 3.02
C ASN A 416 -16.75 -20.94 4.03
#